data_AF-A0A7C5DRR6-F1
#
_entry.id   AF-A0A7C5DRR6-F1
#
_cell.length_a   1.000
_cell.length_b   1.000
_cell.length_c   1.000
_cell.angle_alpha   90.00
_cell.angle_beta   90.00
_cell.angle_gamma   90.00
#
_symmetry.space_group_name_H-M   'P 1'
#
loop_
_entity.id
_entity.type
_entity.pdbx_description
1 polymer ?
#
loop_
_entity_poly.entity_id
_entity_poly.type
_entity_poly.pdbx_seq_one_letter_code
_entity_poly.pdbx_strand_id
1 'polypeptide(L)'
;MKKKKTTVINAVYKETYYDLYTGREPIMFKSVKELPGDRLGIRVAFGSNMKDVAGFLVSADGKNFKESKTGSTSIVFEDNDQLQEKSIFVKAMFDSGEHSPALEVKFRAAARKFFISKKMKNHPAYITVKNSPPVPLVTSGPEDFTKPVSSADKRFARKQWGHHISEHKSSYENAISLAKAIMHELWPHNGFPSDAMTGLRPFQQYKRMVSGKDFGFCSNFAMIFTCACNALSISTRQVNTGCIISITEKVNIQLGTQHASTEIFDDKTNQWIWLDLQFYALGVFLGKEGPLSMAELHLFLDNPVRRKRLRLKIYDMDTKTEKMIPLNKSSVKDWDYFEGASRSLSYTQNPN
;
A
#
# COMPACT_ATOMS: atom_id res chain seq x y z
N MET A 1 8.59 35.96 -25.93
CA MET A 1 8.80 35.14 -24.71
C MET A 1 9.00 33.68 -25.10
N LYS A 2 10.20 33.12 -24.88
CA LYS A 2 10.47 31.69 -25.18
C LYS A 2 9.82 30.83 -24.10
N LYS A 3 8.87 29.96 -24.48
CA LYS A 3 8.28 28.93 -23.59
C LYS A 3 9.42 28.05 -23.09
N LYS A 4 9.71 28.09 -21.77
CA LYS A 4 10.61 27.11 -21.13
C LYS A 4 9.99 25.73 -21.34
N LYS A 5 10.68 24.86 -22.08
CA LYS A 5 10.33 23.44 -22.16
C LYS A 5 10.51 22.85 -20.76
N THR A 6 9.42 22.34 -20.17
CA THR A 6 9.49 21.51 -18.98
C THR A 6 10.22 20.23 -19.35
N THR A 7 11.45 20.06 -18.87
CA THR A 7 12.17 18.80 -18.99
C THR A 7 11.66 17.88 -17.90
N VAL A 8 10.85 16.90 -18.28
CA VAL A 8 10.51 15.79 -17.39
C VAL A 8 11.74 14.90 -17.29
N ILE A 9 12.38 14.87 -16.12
CA ILE A 9 13.46 13.93 -15.84
C ILE A 9 12.80 12.66 -15.28
N ASN A 10 12.68 11.64 -16.12
CA ASN A 10 12.28 10.31 -15.68
C ASN A 10 13.49 9.62 -15.06
N ALA A 11 13.56 9.59 -13.72
CA ALA A 11 14.48 8.69 -13.03
C ALA A 11 13.86 7.28 -13.05
N VAL A 12 14.26 6.47 -14.03
CA VAL A 12 13.92 5.04 -14.05
C VAL A 12 15.03 4.30 -13.29
N TYR A 13 14.79 4.02 -12.01
CA TYR A 13 15.56 3.00 -11.31
C TYR A 13 15.17 1.65 -11.92
N LYS A 14 15.92 1.21 -12.94
CA LYS A 14 15.72 -0.11 -13.57
C LYS A 14 16.01 -1.26 -12.61
N GLU A 15 16.81 -0.98 -11.59
CA GLU A 15 17.21 -1.88 -10.52
C GLU A 15 16.46 -1.45 -9.26
N THR A 16 15.64 -2.34 -8.71
CA THR A 16 15.12 -2.19 -7.36
C THR A 16 16.29 -2.32 -6.39
N TYR A 17 16.23 -1.67 -5.21
CA TYR A 17 17.27 -1.82 -4.17
C TYR A 17 17.62 -3.29 -3.89
N TYR A 18 16.65 -4.19 -4.07
CA TYR A 18 16.77 -5.63 -3.89
C TYR A 18 17.42 -6.38 -5.05
N ASP A 19 17.51 -5.78 -6.24
CA ASP A 19 18.32 -6.30 -7.34
C ASP A 19 19.82 -6.12 -7.06
N LEU A 20 20.18 -5.10 -6.25
CA LEU A 20 21.56 -4.83 -5.80
C LEU A 20 21.90 -5.54 -4.49
N TYR A 21 20.91 -5.76 -3.63
CA TYR A 21 21.01 -6.49 -2.37
C TYR A 21 20.10 -7.72 -2.43
N THR A 22 20.42 -8.69 -3.29
CA THR A 22 19.73 -9.99 -3.27
C THR A 22 20.02 -10.63 -1.91
N GLY A 23 19.00 -10.72 -1.07
CA GLY A 23 19.13 -11.42 0.19
C GLY A 23 19.38 -12.91 -0.03
N ARG A 24 19.83 -13.58 1.04
CA ARG A 24 20.00 -15.05 1.07
C ARG A 24 18.71 -15.69 1.56
N GLU A 25 17.57 -15.30 1.00
CA GLU A 25 16.30 -15.93 1.37
C GLU A 25 16.22 -17.33 0.76
N PRO A 26 15.96 -18.36 1.58
CA PRO A 26 15.83 -19.74 1.08
C PRO A 26 14.51 -19.97 0.33
N ILE A 27 13.52 -19.07 0.48
CA ILE A 27 12.22 -19.16 -0.18
C ILE A 27 11.85 -17.77 -0.70
N MET A 28 11.52 -17.68 -1.99
CA MET A 28 10.92 -16.52 -2.66
C MET A 28 9.73 -16.92 -3.53
N PHE A 29 8.82 -15.99 -3.84
CA PHE A 29 7.81 -16.27 -4.87
C PHE A 29 8.45 -16.18 -6.25
N LYS A 30 8.36 -17.28 -7.01
CA LYS A 30 8.76 -17.32 -8.42
C LYS A 30 7.65 -16.83 -9.34
N SER A 31 6.40 -17.18 -9.02
CA SER A 31 5.24 -16.68 -9.75
C SER A 31 3.95 -16.89 -8.96
N VAL A 32 2.98 -16.01 -9.17
CA VAL A 32 1.57 -16.21 -8.81
C VAL A 32 0.75 -15.96 -10.07
N LYS A 33 -0.08 -16.90 -10.47
CA LYS A 33 -0.87 -16.82 -11.71
C LYS A 33 -2.31 -17.22 -11.47
N GLU A 34 -3.23 -16.61 -12.19
CA GLU A 34 -4.63 -17.04 -12.23
C GLU A 34 -4.72 -18.50 -12.74
N LEU A 35 -5.63 -19.30 -12.16
CA LEU A 35 -5.96 -20.61 -12.71
C LEU A 35 -6.83 -20.48 -13.98
N PRO A 36 -6.58 -21.31 -15.02
CA PRO A 36 -7.38 -21.29 -16.23
C PRO A 36 -8.81 -21.81 -15.99
N GLY A 37 -9.74 -21.40 -16.85
CA GLY A 37 -11.17 -21.74 -16.81
C GLY A 37 -11.95 -20.91 -15.78
N ASP A 38 -13.15 -21.36 -15.41
CA ASP A 38 -14.08 -20.57 -14.57
C ASP A 38 -13.78 -20.62 -13.07
N ARG A 39 -12.84 -21.48 -12.64
CA ARG A 39 -12.52 -21.66 -11.22
C ARG A 39 -11.82 -20.42 -10.66
N LEU A 40 -12.35 -19.90 -9.55
CA LEU A 40 -11.66 -18.88 -8.76
C LEU A 40 -10.46 -19.52 -8.06
N GLY A 41 -9.25 -19.12 -8.44
CA GLY A 41 -8.05 -19.66 -7.81
C GLY A 41 -6.77 -19.23 -8.48
N ILE A 42 -5.66 -19.60 -7.86
CA ILE A 42 -4.31 -19.24 -8.30
C ILE A 42 -3.37 -20.44 -8.25
N ARG A 43 -2.37 -20.42 -9.13
CA ARG A 43 -1.18 -21.26 -9.06
C ARG A 43 -0.02 -20.42 -8.54
N VAL A 44 0.62 -20.91 -7.49
CA VAL A 44 1.80 -20.30 -6.87
C VAL A 44 2.99 -21.20 -7.13
N ALA A 45 4.14 -20.62 -7.43
CA ALA A 45 5.42 -21.32 -7.51
C ALA A 45 6.47 -20.58 -6.68
N PHE A 46 7.38 -21.34 -6.07
CA PHE A 46 8.45 -20.80 -5.22
C PHE A 46 9.81 -20.95 -5.92
N GLY A 47 10.76 -20.15 -5.46
CA GLY A 47 12.15 -20.14 -5.89
C GLY A 47 13.06 -19.82 -4.70
N SER A 48 14.35 -19.73 -4.96
CA SER A 48 15.37 -19.31 -3.99
C SER A 48 16.47 -18.55 -4.71
N ASN A 49 17.07 -17.57 -4.04
CA ASN A 49 18.29 -16.90 -4.50
C ASN A 49 19.57 -17.62 -4.01
N MET A 50 19.41 -18.63 -3.14
CA MET A 50 20.51 -19.47 -2.66
C MET A 50 20.78 -20.61 -3.64
N LYS A 51 22.07 -20.84 -3.95
CA LYS A 51 22.50 -21.84 -4.96
C LYS A 51 22.39 -23.30 -4.48
N ASP A 52 22.33 -23.50 -3.17
CA ASP A 52 22.31 -24.80 -2.48
C ASP A 52 20.89 -25.28 -2.15
N VAL A 53 19.85 -24.62 -2.67
CA VAL A 53 18.45 -25.08 -2.53
C VAL A 53 18.10 -26.06 -3.65
N ALA A 54 17.92 -27.32 -3.29
CA ALA A 54 17.59 -28.45 -4.17
C ALA A 54 16.11 -28.51 -4.58
N GLY A 55 15.23 -27.95 -3.75
CA GLY A 55 13.78 -27.99 -3.97
C GLY A 55 12.98 -27.47 -2.78
N PHE A 56 11.69 -27.80 -2.74
CA PHE A 56 10.77 -27.33 -1.72
C PHE A 56 9.89 -28.47 -1.18
N LEU A 57 9.49 -28.34 0.08
CA LEU A 57 8.42 -29.10 0.69
C LEU A 57 7.18 -28.22 0.80
N VAL A 58 6.04 -28.68 0.29
CA VAL A 58 4.78 -27.91 0.32
C VAL A 58 3.68 -28.70 1.00
N SER A 59 2.93 -28.05 1.90
CA SER A 59 1.79 -28.63 2.62
C SER A 59 0.61 -27.65 2.67
N ALA A 60 -0.62 -28.13 2.56
CA ALA A 60 -1.84 -27.32 2.72
C ALA A 60 -2.36 -27.26 4.17
N ASP A 61 -1.90 -28.17 5.04
CA ASP A 61 -2.36 -28.33 6.42
C ASP A 61 -1.22 -28.19 7.46
N GLY A 62 0.01 -27.99 6.99
CA GLY A 62 1.22 -27.93 7.80
C GLY A 62 1.71 -29.29 8.31
N LYS A 63 1.02 -30.39 7.96
CA LYS A 63 1.32 -31.73 8.47
C LYS A 63 1.90 -32.63 7.39
N ASN A 64 1.26 -32.69 6.22
CA ASN A 64 1.65 -33.60 5.14
C ASN A 64 2.41 -32.86 4.04
N PHE A 65 3.73 -32.73 4.22
CA PHE A 65 4.60 -32.09 3.25
C PHE A 65 4.87 -33.00 2.05
N LYS A 66 4.77 -32.43 0.85
CA LYS A 66 5.11 -33.10 -0.41
C LYS A 66 6.30 -32.40 -1.06
N GLU A 67 7.26 -33.19 -1.50
CA GLU A 67 8.40 -32.69 -2.26
C GLU A 67 7.98 -32.10 -3.61
N SER A 68 8.62 -30.99 -3.97
CA SER A 68 8.40 -30.29 -5.23
C SER A 68 9.65 -29.52 -5.63
N LYS A 69 10.23 -29.84 -6.79
CA LYS A 69 11.40 -29.12 -7.33
C LYS A 69 11.12 -27.62 -7.57
N THR A 70 9.86 -27.23 -7.68
CA THR A 70 9.45 -25.84 -7.99
C THR A 70 8.60 -25.21 -6.89
N GLY A 71 8.26 -25.97 -5.84
CA GLY A 71 7.28 -25.56 -4.84
C GLY A 71 5.88 -25.29 -5.40
N SER A 72 5.58 -25.67 -6.65
CA SER A 72 4.32 -25.27 -7.30
C SER A 72 3.11 -25.92 -6.62
N THR A 73 2.09 -25.12 -6.30
CA THR A 73 0.79 -25.60 -5.81
C THR A 73 -0.35 -24.71 -6.32
N SER A 74 -1.58 -25.25 -6.30
CA SER A 74 -2.79 -24.52 -6.70
C SER A 74 -3.73 -24.36 -5.53
N ILE A 75 -4.26 -23.16 -5.37
CA ILE A 75 -5.28 -22.83 -4.37
C ILE A 75 -6.56 -22.46 -5.12
N VAL A 76 -7.64 -23.15 -4.81
CA VAL A 76 -8.98 -22.93 -5.39
C VAL A 76 -9.91 -22.45 -4.30
N PHE A 77 -10.79 -21.50 -4.63
CA PHE A 77 -11.82 -20.96 -3.76
C PHE A 77 -13.20 -21.24 -4.33
N GLU A 78 -14.19 -21.27 -3.47
CA GLU A 78 -15.59 -21.38 -3.86
C GLU A 78 -16.12 -20.02 -4.30
N ASP A 79 -17.06 -19.99 -5.23
CA ASP A 79 -17.79 -18.76 -5.57
C ASP A 79 -19.02 -18.62 -4.67
N ASN A 80 -18.82 -18.05 -3.47
CA ASN A 80 -19.85 -17.85 -2.45
C ASN A 80 -19.81 -16.41 -1.87
N ASP A 81 -20.75 -16.10 -0.97
CA ASP A 81 -20.90 -14.76 -0.39
C ASP A 81 -20.05 -14.53 0.88
N GLN A 82 -19.13 -15.44 1.18
CA GLN A 82 -18.28 -15.40 2.38
C GLN A 82 -16.82 -15.10 2.01
N LEU A 83 -16.12 -14.47 2.96
CA LEU A 83 -14.67 -14.36 2.89
C LEU A 83 -14.05 -15.72 3.20
N GLN A 84 -13.13 -16.15 2.33
CA GLN A 84 -12.45 -17.43 2.47
C GLN A 84 -10.96 -17.21 2.80
N GLU A 85 -10.41 -18.06 3.66
CA GLU A 85 -8.98 -18.08 3.98
C GLU A 85 -8.43 -19.49 3.80
N LYS A 86 -7.27 -19.62 3.16
CA LYS A 86 -6.52 -20.87 3.01
C LYS A 86 -5.05 -20.62 3.30
N SER A 87 -4.37 -21.56 3.94
CA SER A 87 -2.93 -21.49 4.17
C SER A 87 -2.21 -22.58 3.40
N ILE A 88 -0.96 -22.31 3.01
CA ILE A 88 0.02 -23.34 2.68
C ILE A 88 1.29 -23.08 3.49
N PHE A 89 2.04 -24.14 3.73
CA PHE A 89 3.32 -24.11 4.42
C PHE A 89 4.40 -24.59 3.46
N VAL A 90 5.49 -23.84 3.36
CA VAL A 90 6.61 -24.13 2.46
C VAL A 90 7.91 -24.19 3.24
N LYS A 91 8.76 -25.19 2.96
CA LYS A 91 10.15 -25.24 3.41
C LYS A 91 11.07 -25.33 2.19
N ALA A 92 12.24 -24.71 2.26
CA ALA A 92 13.32 -24.98 1.32
C ALA A 92 14.05 -26.26 1.74
N MET A 93 14.45 -27.06 0.77
CA MET A 93 15.33 -28.21 0.96
C MET A 93 16.72 -27.85 0.45
N PHE A 94 17.72 -27.98 1.30
CA PHE A 94 19.11 -27.72 0.94
C PHE A 94 19.79 -29.01 0.44
N ASP A 95 20.83 -28.87 -0.38
CA ASP A 95 21.65 -30.00 -0.86
C ASP A 95 22.29 -30.79 0.30
N SER A 96 22.47 -30.16 1.46
CA SER A 96 22.94 -30.80 2.70
C SER A 96 21.93 -31.77 3.32
N GLY A 97 20.68 -31.79 2.86
CA GLY A 97 19.56 -32.51 3.47
C GLY A 97 18.88 -31.75 4.61
N GLU A 98 19.37 -30.56 4.97
CA GLU A 98 18.70 -29.68 5.94
C GLU A 98 17.49 -28.99 5.32
N HIS A 99 16.57 -28.51 6.17
CA HIS A 99 15.38 -27.78 5.75
C HIS A 99 15.29 -26.42 6.44
N SER A 100 14.79 -25.42 5.72
CA SER A 100 14.46 -24.13 6.33
C SER A 100 13.29 -24.28 7.33
N PRO A 101 13.08 -23.29 8.23
CA PRO A 101 11.80 -23.12 8.90
C PRO A 101 10.65 -23.05 7.90
N ALA A 102 9.46 -23.47 8.34
CA ALA A 102 8.26 -23.39 7.50
C ALA A 102 7.80 -21.93 7.36
N LEU A 103 7.67 -21.47 6.12
CA LEU A 103 7.00 -20.24 5.76
C LEU A 103 5.51 -20.53 5.60
N GLU A 104 4.66 -19.84 6.38
CA GLU A 104 3.22 -19.82 6.14
C GLU A 104 2.86 -18.76 5.09
N VAL A 105 2.15 -19.18 4.06
CA VAL A 105 1.53 -18.30 3.07
C VAL A 105 0.02 -18.44 3.17
N LYS A 106 -0.65 -17.34 3.54
CA LYS A 106 -2.10 -17.23 3.66
C LYS A 106 -2.68 -16.62 2.40
N PHE A 107 -3.82 -17.14 1.98
CA PHE A 107 -4.56 -16.68 0.82
C PHE A 107 -5.96 -16.32 1.28
N ARG A 108 -6.34 -15.07 1.08
CA ARG A 108 -7.69 -14.59 1.36
C ARG A 108 -8.40 -14.30 0.07
N ALA A 109 -9.59 -14.86 -0.10
CA ALA A 109 -10.43 -14.62 -1.27
C ALA A 109 -11.76 -13.99 -0.90
N ALA A 110 -12.16 -13.01 -1.71
CA ALA A 110 -13.51 -12.47 -1.74
C ALA A 110 -14.06 -12.73 -3.15
N ALA A 111 -14.98 -13.68 -3.27
CA ALA A 111 -15.58 -14.00 -4.56
C ALA A 111 -16.54 -12.89 -5.01
N ARG A 112 -16.96 -12.92 -6.28
CA ARG A 112 -17.87 -11.90 -6.82
C ARG A 112 -19.19 -11.84 -6.03
N LYS A 113 -19.71 -13.00 -5.61
CA LYS A 113 -20.93 -13.07 -4.78
C LYS A 113 -20.79 -12.36 -3.42
N PHE A 114 -19.60 -12.33 -2.83
CA PHE A 114 -19.34 -11.54 -1.62
C PHE A 114 -19.55 -10.05 -1.88
N PHE A 115 -19.01 -9.51 -2.97
CA PHE A 115 -19.20 -8.09 -3.30
C PHE A 115 -20.65 -7.75 -3.64
N ILE A 116 -21.33 -8.64 -4.36
CA ILE A 116 -22.77 -8.51 -4.65
C ILE A 116 -23.58 -8.46 -3.35
N SER A 117 -23.28 -9.29 -2.35
CA SER A 117 -23.95 -9.25 -1.03
C SER A 117 -23.70 -7.94 -0.28
N LYS A 118 -22.60 -7.24 -0.59
CA LYS A 118 -22.29 -5.88 -0.14
C LYS A 118 -22.83 -4.77 -1.05
N LYS A 119 -23.72 -5.10 -1.99
CA LYS A 119 -24.35 -4.17 -2.96
C LYS A 119 -23.38 -3.55 -3.98
N MET A 120 -22.26 -4.22 -4.25
CA MET A 120 -21.27 -3.83 -5.26
C MET A 120 -21.39 -4.78 -6.46
N LYS A 121 -22.03 -4.35 -7.54
CA LYS A 121 -22.47 -5.25 -8.64
C LYS A 121 -21.39 -5.52 -9.67
N ASN A 122 -20.48 -4.57 -9.83
CA ASN A 122 -19.46 -4.58 -10.89
C ASN A 122 -18.05 -4.87 -10.36
N HIS A 123 -17.94 -5.30 -9.10
CA HIS A 123 -16.65 -5.57 -8.50
C HIS A 123 -16.17 -6.98 -8.87
N PRO A 124 -14.93 -7.15 -9.38
CA PRO A 124 -14.38 -8.49 -9.67
C PRO A 124 -14.11 -9.25 -8.37
N ALA A 125 -13.83 -10.56 -8.47
CA ALA A 125 -13.32 -11.30 -7.33
C ALA A 125 -11.92 -10.79 -6.93
N TYR A 126 -11.54 -10.98 -5.67
CA TYR A 126 -10.22 -10.61 -5.16
C TYR A 126 -9.54 -11.81 -4.51
N ILE A 127 -8.25 -11.99 -4.81
CA ILE A 127 -7.38 -12.92 -4.09
C ILE A 127 -6.17 -12.14 -3.58
N THR A 128 -6.02 -12.10 -2.26
CA THR A 128 -4.89 -11.49 -1.56
C THR A 128 -3.98 -12.58 -1.02
N VAL A 129 -2.72 -12.55 -1.41
CA VAL A 129 -1.67 -13.44 -0.90
C VAL A 129 -0.92 -12.72 0.23
N LYS A 130 -0.90 -13.25 1.44
CA LYS A 130 -0.14 -12.74 2.59
C LYS A 130 0.88 -13.78 3.04
N ASN A 131 2.02 -13.35 3.55
CA ASN A 131 3.01 -14.25 4.13
C ASN A 131 3.79 -13.54 5.24
N SER A 132 4.23 -14.31 6.23
CA SER A 132 4.97 -13.79 7.37
C SER A 132 6.16 -14.73 7.67
N PRO A 133 7.42 -14.25 7.59
CA PRO A 133 7.83 -12.90 7.17
C PRO A 133 7.48 -12.60 5.70
N PRO A 134 7.38 -11.31 5.27
CA PRO A 134 7.25 -10.93 3.87
C PRO A 134 8.39 -11.51 3.03
N VAL A 135 8.11 -11.85 1.78
CA VAL A 135 9.02 -12.60 0.92
C VAL A 135 8.97 -11.96 -0.47
N PRO A 136 10.13 -11.75 -1.14
CA PRO A 136 10.19 -11.10 -2.44
C PRO A 136 9.34 -11.81 -3.50
N LEU A 137 8.77 -11.01 -4.39
CA LEU A 137 8.20 -11.36 -5.69
C LEU A 137 8.78 -10.38 -6.70
N VAL A 138 9.27 -10.89 -7.81
CA VAL A 138 9.81 -10.08 -8.91
C VAL A 138 8.64 -9.47 -9.69
N THR A 139 8.29 -8.20 -9.50
CA THR A 139 7.35 -7.50 -10.40
C THR A 139 7.45 -5.97 -10.41
N SER A 140 7.46 -5.47 -11.67
CA SER A 140 6.98 -4.23 -12.32
C SER A 140 6.85 -2.89 -11.57
N GLY A 141 7.19 -1.84 -12.33
CA GLY A 141 7.32 -0.45 -11.91
C GLY A 141 6.02 0.34 -11.72
N PRO A 142 6.16 1.62 -11.35
CA PRO A 142 5.08 2.46 -10.85
C PRO A 142 4.11 2.97 -11.93
N GLU A 143 2.83 3.12 -11.56
CA GLU A 143 1.82 3.84 -12.34
C GLU A 143 1.54 5.24 -11.76
N ASP A 144 1.39 6.25 -12.62
CA ASP A 144 1.19 7.66 -12.26
C ASP A 144 -0.15 8.15 -12.83
N PHE A 145 -1.17 8.35 -11.97
CA PHE A 145 -2.47 8.94 -12.37
C PHE A 145 -3.04 9.95 -11.37
N THR A 146 -2.69 11.24 -11.44
CA THR A 146 -3.52 12.30 -10.83
C THR A 146 -3.99 13.29 -11.88
N LYS A 147 -5.25 13.71 -11.70
CA LYS A 147 -5.92 14.68 -12.57
C LYS A 147 -5.64 16.09 -12.04
N PRO A 148 -5.30 17.07 -12.91
CA PRO A 148 -5.01 18.44 -12.51
C PRO A 148 -6.10 19.07 -11.62
N VAL A 149 -5.67 19.85 -10.63
CA VAL A 149 -6.58 20.59 -9.74
C VAL A 149 -7.25 21.73 -10.51
N SER A 150 -8.58 21.75 -10.55
CA SER A 150 -9.31 22.81 -11.25
C SER A 150 -9.50 24.07 -10.40
N SER A 151 -9.81 25.20 -11.02
CA SER A 151 -10.14 26.45 -10.29
C SER A 151 -11.36 26.29 -9.37
N ALA A 152 -12.29 25.40 -9.73
CA ALA A 152 -13.42 25.06 -8.87
C ALA A 152 -12.96 24.33 -7.60
N ASP A 153 -11.99 23.42 -7.73
CA ASP A 153 -11.38 22.70 -6.61
C ASP A 153 -10.63 23.67 -5.69
N LYS A 154 -9.84 24.61 -6.25
CA LYS A 154 -9.17 25.68 -5.47
C LYS A 154 -10.15 26.51 -4.65
N ARG A 155 -11.26 26.95 -5.26
CA ARG A 155 -12.31 27.70 -4.55
C ARG A 155 -12.97 26.87 -3.45
N PHE A 156 -13.27 25.59 -3.74
CA PHE A 156 -13.86 24.69 -2.76
C PHE A 156 -12.94 24.48 -1.56
N ALA A 157 -11.68 24.10 -1.79
CA ALA A 157 -10.73 23.83 -0.73
C ALA A 157 -10.44 25.08 0.12
N ARG A 158 -10.31 26.26 -0.52
CA ARG A 158 -10.14 27.53 0.21
C ARG A 158 -11.32 27.84 1.13
N LYS A 159 -12.55 27.62 0.64
CA LYS A 159 -13.76 27.81 1.46
C LYS A 159 -13.82 26.82 2.62
N GLN A 160 -13.52 25.55 2.36
CA GLN A 160 -13.67 24.48 3.35
C GLN A 160 -12.55 24.48 4.39
N TRP A 161 -11.30 24.57 3.96
CA TRP A 161 -10.13 24.33 4.81
C TRP A 161 -9.06 25.43 4.76
N GLY A 162 -9.29 26.52 4.03
CA GLY A 162 -8.30 27.60 3.90
C GLY A 162 -7.88 28.21 5.24
N HIS A 163 -8.75 28.16 6.25
CA HIS A 163 -8.48 28.63 7.61
C HIS A 163 -7.46 27.77 8.38
N HIS A 164 -7.11 26.57 7.89
CA HIS A 164 -6.05 25.75 8.45
C HIS A 164 -4.65 26.10 7.90
N ILE A 165 -4.58 26.97 6.89
CA ILE A 165 -3.34 27.34 6.22
C ILE A 165 -2.83 28.66 6.79
N SER A 166 -1.57 28.68 7.21
CA SER A 166 -0.90 29.88 7.70
C SER A 166 0.38 30.12 6.90
N GLU A 167 0.60 31.37 6.51
CA GLU A 167 1.83 31.80 5.83
C GLU A 167 3.07 31.72 6.74
N HIS A 168 2.87 31.66 8.06
CA HIS A 168 3.97 31.55 9.04
C HIS A 168 4.40 30.11 9.34
N LYS A 169 3.70 29.12 8.76
CA LYS A 169 3.97 27.69 8.94
C LYS A 169 4.60 27.11 7.69
N SER A 170 5.43 26.09 7.85
CA SER A 170 5.95 25.35 6.71
C SER A 170 4.85 24.59 5.98
N SER A 171 5.12 24.17 4.74
CA SER A 171 4.20 23.35 3.95
C SER A 171 3.78 22.07 4.69
N TYR A 172 4.72 21.41 5.37
CA TYR A 172 4.46 20.24 6.20
C TYR A 172 3.59 20.55 7.44
N GLU A 173 3.86 21.65 8.14
CA GLU A 173 3.05 22.04 9.31
C GLU A 173 1.61 22.38 8.92
N ASN A 174 1.42 23.05 7.78
CA ASN A 174 0.10 23.30 7.20
C ASN A 174 -0.59 22.00 6.77
N ALA A 175 0.15 21.07 6.14
CA ALA A 175 -0.37 19.76 5.75
C ALA A 175 -0.82 18.93 6.96
N ILE A 176 -0.06 18.92 8.06
CA ILE A 176 -0.47 18.27 9.32
C ILE A 176 -1.78 18.87 9.84
N SER A 177 -1.88 20.21 9.85
CA SER A 177 -3.09 20.89 10.32
C SER A 177 -4.31 20.48 9.49
N LEU A 178 -4.16 20.46 8.16
CA LEU A 178 -5.19 20.03 7.22
C LEU A 178 -5.53 18.53 7.37
N ALA A 179 -4.53 17.68 7.52
CA ALA A 179 -4.69 16.24 7.66
C ALA A 179 -5.56 15.91 8.88
N LYS A 180 -5.31 16.55 10.03
CA LYS A 180 -6.13 16.38 11.24
C LYS A 180 -7.58 16.77 11.00
N ALA A 181 -7.84 17.90 10.35
CA ALA A 181 -9.19 18.34 10.05
C ALA A 181 -9.93 17.34 9.16
N ILE A 182 -9.29 16.92 8.07
CA ILE A 182 -9.87 15.95 7.13
C ILE A 182 -10.05 14.57 7.77
N MET A 183 -9.13 14.14 8.64
CA MET A 183 -9.29 12.89 9.41
C MET A 183 -10.57 12.93 10.26
N HIS A 184 -10.83 14.02 10.98
CA HIS A 184 -12.06 14.16 11.78
C HIS A 184 -13.34 14.18 10.94
N GLU A 185 -13.29 14.76 9.74
CA GLU A 185 -14.43 14.81 8.83
C GLU A 185 -14.70 13.46 8.14
N LEU A 186 -13.65 12.71 7.77
CA LEU A 186 -13.79 11.49 6.96
C LEU A 186 -13.84 10.20 7.78
N TRP A 187 -13.16 10.14 8.94
CA TRP A 187 -13.06 8.92 9.73
C TRP A 187 -14.41 8.30 10.12
N PRO A 188 -15.46 9.08 10.49
CA PRO A 188 -16.79 8.53 10.74
C PRO A 188 -17.42 7.79 9.54
N HIS A 189 -16.86 7.99 8.34
CA HIS A 189 -17.33 7.42 7.08
C HIS A 189 -16.31 6.43 6.48
N ASN A 190 -15.42 5.88 7.31
CA ASN A 190 -14.49 4.82 6.89
C ASN A 190 -15.26 3.53 6.60
N GLY A 191 -15.04 2.92 5.43
CA GLY A 191 -15.73 1.71 5.01
C GLY A 191 -15.64 1.44 3.50
N PHE A 192 -16.45 0.50 3.02
CA PHE A 192 -16.45 0.14 1.59
C PHE A 192 -17.24 1.15 0.76
N PRO A 193 -16.62 1.84 -0.21
CA PRO A 193 -17.33 2.76 -1.09
C PRO A 193 -18.29 2.00 -2.01
N SER A 194 -19.42 2.62 -2.33
CA SER A 194 -20.37 2.12 -3.30
C SER A 194 -19.89 2.32 -4.74
N ASP A 195 -20.49 1.60 -5.69
CA ASP A 195 -20.21 1.75 -7.12
C ASP A 195 -20.41 3.20 -7.62
N ALA A 196 -21.23 4.01 -6.93
CA ALA A 196 -21.48 5.41 -7.26
C ALA A 196 -20.27 6.32 -7.00
N MET A 197 -19.25 5.85 -6.27
CA MET A 197 -17.99 6.57 -6.08
C MET A 197 -17.06 6.46 -7.29
N THR A 198 -17.28 5.48 -8.16
CA THR A 198 -16.44 5.22 -9.33
C THR A 198 -16.46 6.40 -10.30
N GLY A 199 -15.28 6.86 -10.71
CA GLY A 199 -15.12 7.97 -11.66
C GLY A 199 -15.36 9.36 -11.09
N LEU A 200 -15.82 9.49 -9.84
CA LEU A 200 -16.02 10.79 -9.20
C LEU A 200 -14.68 11.49 -8.90
N ARG A 201 -14.68 12.82 -8.96
CA ARG A 201 -13.53 13.65 -8.54
C ARG A 201 -13.40 13.63 -7.00
N PRO A 202 -12.19 13.86 -6.45
CA PRO A 202 -11.96 13.77 -5.01
C PRO A 202 -12.96 14.57 -4.15
N PHE A 203 -13.27 15.81 -4.49
CA PHE A 203 -14.23 16.60 -3.69
C PHE A 203 -15.70 16.19 -3.85
N GLN A 204 -16.04 15.47 -4.92
CA GLN A 204 -17.36 14.84 -5.04
C GLN A 204 -17.45 13.61 -4.12
N GLN A 205 -16.37 12.81 -4.07
CA GLN A 205 -16.25 11.70 -3.13
C GLN A 205 -16.34 12.19 -1.68
N TYR A 206 -15.57 13.23 -1.33
CA TYR A 206 -15.64 13.91 -0.02
C TYR A 206 -17.09 14.28 0.35
N LYS A 207 -17.79 15.00 -0.53
CA LYS A 207 -19.17 15.44 -0.27
C LYS A 207 -20.12 14.28 -0.01
N ARG A 208 -19.97 13.18 -0.74
CA ARG A 208 -20.78 11.98 -0.53
C ARG A 208 -20.51 11.35 0.83
N MET A 209 -19.23 11.17 1.17
CA MET A 209 -18.79 10.62 2.46
C MET A 209 -19.34 11.45 3.63
N VAL A 210 -19.03 12.74 3.70
CA VAL A 210 -19.45 13.61 4.82
C VAL A 210 -20.96 13.83 4.92
N SER A 211 -21.70 13.55 3.84
CA SER A 211 -23.17 13.55 3.85
C SER A 211 -23.80 12.23 4.31
N GLY A 212 -22.98 11.23 4.67
CA GLY A 212 -23.44 9.89 5.05
C GLY A 212 -24.01 9.06 3.90
N LYS A 213 -23.84 9.51 2.64
CA LYS A 213 -24.36 8.81 1.44
C LYS A 213 -23.45 7.69 0.97
N ASP A 214 -22.20 7.68 1.43
CA ASP A 214 -21.19 6.72 1.02
C ASP A 214 -20.11 6.55 2.09
N PHE A 215 -19.29 5.53 1.90
CA PHE A 215 -18.09 5.30 2.70
C PHE A 215 -16.84 5.47 1.82
N GLY A 216 -15.67 5.40 2.44
CA GLY A 216 -14.40 5.38 1.73
C GLY A 216 -13.31 4.66 2.50
N PHE A 217 -12.30 4.20 1.77
CA PHE A 217 -11.14 3.48 2.30
C PHE A 217 -9.85 4.25 1.94
N CYS A 218 -8.67 3.65 2.16
CA CYS A 218 -7.38 4.33 2.09
C CYS A 218 -7.17 5.21 0.84
N SER A 219 -7.55 4.71 -0.35
CA SER A 219 -7.40 5.45 -1.60
C SER A 219 -8.27 6.71 -1.64
N ASN A 220 -9.51 6.68 -1.15
CA ASN A 220 -10.37 7.86 -1.09
C ASN A 220 -9.77 8.92 -0.15
N PHE A 221 -9.28 8.50 1.02
CA PHE A 221 -8.66 9.40 2.00
C PHE A 221 -7.41 10.08 1.41
N ALA A 222 -6.50 9.30 0.81
CA ALA A 222 -5.28 9.80 0.19
C ALA A 222 -5.57 10.73 -1.00
N MET A 223 -6.53 10.39 -1.85
CA MET A 223 -6.96 11.22 -2.99
C MET A 223 -7.57 12.54 -2.57
N ILE A 224 -8.48 12.52 -1.58
CA ILE A 224 -9.15 13.72 -1.06
C ILE A 224 -8.11 14.65 -0.44
N PHE A 225 -7.25 14.13 0.43
CA PHE A 225 -6.21 14.91 1.08
C PHE A 225 -5.22 15.50 0.08
N THR A 226 -4.73 14.69 -0.87
CA THR A 226 -3.82 15.15 -1.94
C THR A 226 -4.44 16.26 -2.76
N CYS A 227 -5.73 16.15 -3.12
CA CYS A 227 -6.44 17.18 -3.85
C CYS A 227 -6.64 18.45 -3.00
N ALA A 228 -6.92 18.32 -1.71
CA ALA A 228 -7.08 19.44 -0.77
C ALA A 228 -5.76 20.22 -0.62
N CYS A 229 -4.65 19.53 -0.36
CA CYS A 229 -3.33 20.16 -0.26
C CYS A 229 -2.95 20.90 -1.54
N ASN A 230 -3.02 20.23 -2.70
CA ASN A 230 -2.65 20.86 -3.96
C ASN A 230 -3.57 22.04 -4.33
N ALA A 231 -4.86 21.97 -3.97
CA ALA A 231 -5.81 23.08 -4.14
C ALA A 231 -5.50 24.29 -3.23
N LEU A 232 -4.77 24.07 -2.14
CA LEU A 232 -4.29 25.07 -1.19
C LEU A 232 -2.80 25.39 -1.37
N SER A 233 -2.22 25.05 -2.52
CA SER A 233 -0.82 25.31 -2.88
C SER A 233 0.21 24.57 -2.01
N ILE A 234 -0.17 23.47 -1.37
CA ILE A 234 0.77 22.55 -0.70
C ILE A 234 1.06 21.40 -1.65
N SER A 235 2.28 21.34 -2.18
CA SER A 235 2.73 20.29 -3.08
C SER A 235 2.61 18.92 -2.41
N THR A 236 1.70 18.09 -2.92
CA THR A 236 1.39 16.77 -2.35
C THR A 236 1.21 15.75 -3.46
N ARG A 237 1.69 14.53 -3.21
CA ARG A 237 1.48 13.37 -4.09
C ARG A 237 0.88 12.21 -3.33
N GLN A 238 0.07 11.42 -4.04
CA GLN A 238 -0.40 10.14 -3.54
C GLN A 238 0.70 9.09 -3.74
N VAL A 239 0.82 8.21 -2.75
CA VAL A 239 1.65 7.02 -2.80
C VAL A 239 0.72 5.82 -2.74
N ASN A 240 0.74 4.98 -3.76
CA ASN A 240 0.06 3.70 -3.72
C ASN A 240 1.10 2.60 -3.49
N THR A 241 0.86 1.77 -2.49
CA THR A 241 1.65 0.58 -2.21
C THR A 241 0.82 -0.66 -2.42
N GLY A 242 1.44 -1.63 -3.07
CA GLY A 242 0.77 -2.85 -3.49
C GLY A 242 1.66 -3.60 -4.44
N CYS A 243 1.35 -4.87 -4.63
CA CYS A 243 1.90 -5.65 -5.71
C CYS A 243 0.72 -6.27 -6.45
N ILE A 244 0.26 -5.58 -7.49
CA ILE A 244 -0.79 -6.09 -8.37
C ILE A 244 -0.12 -7.10 -9.30
N ILE A 245 -0.49 -8.36 -9.14
CA ILE A 245 0.07 -9.44 -9.95
C ILE A 245 -0.72 -9.57 -11.25
N SER A 246 -2.05 -9.41 -11.17
CA SER A 246 -2.94 -9.50 -12.31
C SER A 246 -4.27 -8.80 -12.03
N ILE A 247 -4.77 -8.07 -13.03
CA ILE A 247 -6.14 -7.56 -13.09
C ILE A 247 -6.78 -8.18 -14.32
N THR A 248 -7.82 -8.99 -14.12
CA THR A 248 -8.65 -9.54 -15.20
C THR A 248 -10.12 -9.23 -14.91
N GLU A 249 -11.00 -9.43 -15.89
CA GLU A 249 -12.45 -9.29 -15.66
C GLU A 249 -12.98 -10.28 -14.60
N LYS A 250 -12.25 -11.38 -14.37
CA LYS A 250 -12.62 -12.43 -13.44
C LYS A 250 -12.10 -12.16 -12.03
N VAL A 251 -10.82 -11.82 -11.89
CA VAL A 251 -10.18 -11.71 -10.58
C VAL A 251 -9.02 -10.71 -10.57
N ASN A 252 -8.94 -9.96 -9.47
CA ASN A 252 -7.78 -9.17 -9.11
C ASN A 252 -6.91 -9.97 -8.14
N ILE A 253 -5.66 -10.22 -8.54
CA ILE A 253 -4.68 -10.95 -7.73
C ILE A 253 -3.62 -9.97 -7.25
N GLN A 254 -3.41 -9.95 -5.93
CA GLN A 254 -2.43 -9.07 -5.30
C GLN A 254 -1.57 -9.82 -4.28
N LEU A 255 -0.28 -9.48 -4.24
CA LEU A 255 0.64 -9.89 -3.18
C LEU A 255 0.68 -8.81 -2.10
N GLY A 256 0.50 -9.25 -0.87
CA GLY A 256 0.28 -8.41 0.29
C GLY A 256 -1.03 -7.63 0.20
N THR A 257 -1.27 -6.85 1.22
CA THR A 257 -2.35 -5.85 1.20
C THR A 257 -1.93 -4.62 0.41
N GLN A 258 -2.91 -3.93 -0.18
CA GLN A 258 -2.74 -2.65 -0.85
C GLN A 258 -3.06 -1.52 0.11
N HIS A 259 -2.34 -0.42 -0.01
CA HIS A 259 -2.62 0.79 0.75
C HIS A 259 -2.33 2.04 -0.07
N ALA A 260 -2.97 3.13 0.32
CA ALA A 260 -2.70 4.43 -0.26
C ALA A 260 -2.40 5.41 0.87
N SER A 261 -1.25 6.06 0.77
CA SER A 261 -0.79 7.11 1.66
C SER A 261 -0.40 8.35 0.84
N THR A 262 0.28 9.31 1.45
CA THR A 262 0.67 10.56 0.79
C THR A 262 2.09 10.98 1.12
N GLU A 263 2.67 11.82 0.28
CA GLU A 263 3.87 12.59 0.60
C GLU A 263 3.65 14.08 0.36
N ILE A 264 4.17 14.88 1.27
CA ILE A 264 4.13 16.34 1.25
C ILE A 264 5.53 16.85 0.91
N PHE A 265 5.66 17.73 -0.06
CA PHE A 265 6.92 18.42 -0.27
C PHE A 265 6.99 19.63 0.66
N ASP A 266 7.98 19.62 1.55
CA ASP A 266 8.27 20.74 2.43
C ASP A 266 9.42 21.56 1.86
N ASP A 267 9.12 22.81 1.55
CA ASP A 267 10.04 23.78 0.96
C ASP A 267 11.15 24.18 1.93
N LYS A 268 10.84 24.25 3.23
CA LYS A 268 11.80 24.59 4.28
C LYS A 268 12.91 23.56 4.42
N THR A 269 12.59 22.27 4.36
CA THR A 269 13.58 21.18 4.41
C THR A 269 14.02 20.71 3.01
N ASN A 270 13.34 21.16 1.96
CA ASN A 270 13.53 20.74 0.58
C ASN A 270 13.42 19.21 0.41
N GLN A 271 12.41 18.61 1.05
CA GLN A 271 12.23 17.15 1.11
C GLN A 271 10.77 16.73 0.96
N TRP A 272 10.56 15.54 0.43
CA TRP A 272 9.28 14.84 0.50
C TRP A 272 9.14 14.15 1.86
N ILE A 273 7.96 14.25 2.44
CA ILE A 273 7.67 13.76 3.79
C ILE A 273 6.44 12.86 3.73
N TRP A 274 6.59 11.61 4.15
CA TRP A 274 5.50 10.65 4.20
C TRP A 274 4.50 10.98 5.30
N LEU A 275 3.21 10.86 4.99
CA LEU A 275 2.08 11.07 5.90
C LEU A 275 0.93 10.12 5.51
N ASP A 276 0.20 9.63 6.51
CA ASP A 276 -0.89 8.68 6.31
C ASP A 276 -2.11 8.94 7.22
N LEU A 277 -3.24 9.27 6.61
CA LEU A 277 -4.48 9.61 7.30
C LEU A 277 -5.17 8.38 7.90
N GLN A 278 -5.05 7.20 7.28
CA GLN A 278 -5.69 5.97 7.80
C GLN A 278 -4.93 5.42 9.00
N PHE A 279 -3.64 5.72 9.10
CA PHE A 279 -2.79 5.34 10.23
C PHE A 279 -2.69 6.43 11.29
N TYR A 280 -3.35 7.57 11.08
CA TYR A 280 -3.17 8.80 11.86
C TYR A 280 -1.70 9.22 11.99
N ALA A 281 -0.88 8.79 11.05
CA ALA A 281 0.55 9.01 11.08
C ALA A 281 0.85 10.35 10.41
N LEU A 282 1.37 11.28 11.19
CA LEU A 282 1.77 12.60 10.75
C LEU A 282 3.19 12.61 10.17
N GLY A 283 3.96 11.53 10.35
CA GLY A 283 5.31 11.35 9.81
C GLY A 283 6.08 10.23 10.50
N VAL A 284 7.16 9.76 9.88
CA VAL A 284 8.11 8.81 10.48
C VAL A 284 9.48 9.45 10.56
N PHE A 285 10.22 9.15 11.63
CA PHE A 285 11.53 9.70 11.95
C PHE A 285 12.52 8.56 12.25
N LEU A 286 13.80 8.77 11.95
CA LEU A 286 14.90 7.90 12.33
C LEU A 286 15.56 8.45 13.60
N GLY A 287 15.07 8.07 14.78
CA GLY A 287 15.52 8.67 16.04
C GLY A 287 15.11 10.14 16.13
N LYS A 288 16.08 11.07 16.04
CA LYS A 288 15.85 12.53 16.01
C LYS A 288 15.91 13.12 14.60
N GLU A 289 16.28 12.32 13.60
CA GLU A 289 16.39 12.73 12.20
C GLU A 289 15.08 12.48 11.46
N GLY A 290 14.75 13.35 10.52
CA GLY A 290 13.52 13.29 9.72
C GLY A 290 12.69 14.57 9.80
N PRO A 291 11.43 14.52 9.32
CA PRO A 291 10.69 13.32 8.92
C PRO A 291 11.16 12.72 7.58
N LEU A 292 10.85 11.44 7.38
CA LEU A 292 11.31 10.62 6.25
C LEU A 292 10.35 10.70 5.06
N SER A 293 10.90 10.56 3.86
CA SER A 293 10.15 10.21 2.64
C SER A 293 9.68 8.75 2.66
N MET A 294 8.79 8.37 1.74
CA MET A 294 8.36 6.99 1.55
C MET A 294 9.54 6.07 1.17
N ALA A 295 10.44 6.55 0.31
CA ALA A 295 11.59 5.76 -0.11
C ALA A 295 12.51 5.43 1.08
N GLU A 296 12.78 6.41 1.94
CA GLU A 296 13.56 6.20 3.16
C GLU A 296 12.82 5.33 4.17
N LEU A 297 11.52 5.54 4.36
CA LEU A 297 10.69 4.73 5.23
C LEU A 297 10.75 3.26 4.81
N HIS A 298 10.53 2.96 3.53
CA HIS A 298 10.62 1.61 2.96
C HIS A 298 12.00 0.98 3.25
N LEU A 299 13.08 1.70 2.92
CA LEU A 299 14.45 1.25 3.17
C LEU A 299 14.72 0.89 4.64
N PHE A 300 14.23 1.71 5.58
CA PHE A 300 14.49 1.50 7.00
C PHE A 300 13.54 0.51 7.66
N LEU A 301 12.33 0.33 7.13
CA LEU A 301 11.40 -0.72 7.57
C LEU A 301 11.98 -2.11 7.31
N ASP A 302 12.63 -2.28 6.15
CA ASP A 302 13.18 -3.56 5.73
C ASP A 302 14.59 -3.87 6.29
N ASN A 303 15.15 -2.96 7.10
CA ASN A 303 16.42 -3.18 7.77
C ASN A 303 16.20 -3.43 9.28
N PRO A 304 16.32 -4.68 9.80
CA PRO A 304 16.01 -5.00 11.20
C PRO A 304 16.79 -4.20 12.24
N VAL A 305 18.02 -3.77 11.91
CA VAL A 305 18.85 -2.94 12.79
C VAL A 305 18.33 -1.51 12.83
N ARG A 306 18.04 -0.92 11.67
CA ARG A 306 17.57 0.47 11.56
C ARG A 306 16.08 0.62 11.94
N ARG A 307 15.25 -0.39 11.69
CA ARG A 307 13.82 -0.42 12.05
C ARG A 307 13.57 -0.11 13.53
N LYS A 308 14.44 -0.58 14.42
CA LYS A 308 14.36 -0.32 15.88
C LYS A 308 14.48 1.16 16.24
N ARG A 309 15.11 1.96 15.39
CA ARG A 309 15.27 3.41 15.54
C ARG A 309 14.09 4.20 15.00
N LEU A 310 13.19 3.59 14.24
CA LEU A 310 12.03 4.28 13.69
C LEU A 310 11.09 4.76 14.79
N ARG A 311 10.62 6.00 14.63
CA ARG A 311 9.69 6.68 15.52
C ARG A 311 8.55 7.23 14.68
N LEU A 312 7.32 6.93 15.08
CA LEU A 312 6.10 7.38 14.44
C LEU A 312 5.57 8.61 15.18
N LYS A 313 5.30 9.69 14.44
CA LYS A 313 4.49 10.80 14.93
C LYS A 313 3.04 10.47 14.67
N ILE A 314 2.28 10.16 15.72
CA ILE A 314 0.87 9.76 15.60
C ILE A 314 -0.05 10.85 16.17
N TYR A 315 -1.20 11.01 15.55
CA TYR A 315 -2.30 11.82 16.05
C TYR A 315 -3.33 10.92 16.74
N ASP A 316 -3.67 11.26 17.97
CA ASP A 316 -4.67 10.56 18.76
C ASP A 316 -6.03 11.23 18.53
N MET A 317 -6.94 10.54 17.82
CA MET A 317 -8.24 11.10 17.40
C MET A 317 -9.14 11.43 18.59
N ASP A 318 -9.04 10.68 19.68
CA ASP A 318 -9.90 10.84 20.86
C ASP A 318 -9.45 12.03 21.71
N THR A 319 -8.15 12.06 22.05
CA THR A 319 -7.57 13.11 22.91
C THR A 319 -7.15 14.37 22.13
N LYS A 320 -7.12 14.29 20.80
CA LYS A 320 -6.66 15.35 19.89
C LYS A 320 -5.21 15.78 20.13
N THR A 321 -4.37 14.85 20.60
CA THR A 321 -2.95 15.11 20.91
C THR A 321 -2.00 14.45 19.91
N GLU A 322 -0.81 15.01 19.76
CA GLU A 322 0.28 14.39 19.00
C GLU A 322 1.21 13.64 19.96
N LYS A 323 1.67 12.44 19.56
CA LYS A 323 2.63 11.65 20.33
C LYS A 323 3.72 11.12 19.41
N MET A 324 4.95 11.10 19.92
CA MET A 324 6.05 10.37 19.29
C MET A 324 6.20 9.02 19.96
N ILE A 325 6.07 7.93 19.19
CA ILE A 325 6.17 6.57 19.71
C ILE A 325 7.17 5.73 18.90
N PRO A 326 7.87 4.76 19.51
CA PRO A 326 8.56 3.71 18.78
C PRO A 326 7.64 3.00 17.78
N LEU A 327 8.11 2.74 16.57
CA LEU A 327 7.30 2.08 15.53
C LEU A 327 6.72 0.74 16.00
N ASN A 328 7.51 -0.05 16.74
CA ASN A 328 7.10 -1.34 17.30
C ASN A 328 6.07 -1.25 18.45
N LYS A 329 5.78 -0.04 18.94
CA LYS A 329 4.69 0.23 19.90
C LYS A 329 3.46 0.84 19.22
N SER A 330 3.49 1.01 17.90
CA SER A 330 2.34 1.50 17.15
C SER A 330 1.20 0.49 17.20
N SER A 331 -0.03 0.98 17.34
CA SER A 331 -1.25 0.19 17.18
C SER A 331 -1.56 -0.12 15.71
N VAL A 332 -0.84 0.51 14.77
CA VAL A 332 -0.87 0.18 13.35
C VAL A 332 -0.36 -1.25 13.18
N LYS A 333 -1.28 -2.18 12.92
CA LYS A 333 -1.00 -3.63 12.88
C LYS A 333 -0.33 -4.09 11.58
N ASP A 334 -0.45 -3.30 10.54
CA ASP A 334 -0.15 -3.69 9.17
C ASP A 334 0.95 -2.78 8.59
N TRP A 335 2.17 -2.82 9.13
CA TRP A 335 3.32 -2.18 8.44
C TRP A 335 3.76 -2.96 7.19
N ASP A 336 3.19 -4.16 7.01
CA ASP A 336 3.41 -5.04 5.86
C ASP A 336 3.10 -4.37 4.52
N TYR A 337 2.23 -3.35 4.46
CA TYR A 337 1.97 -2.55 3.24
C TYR A 337 3.23 -1.90 2.65
N PHE A 338 4.21 -1.61 3.50
CA PHE A 338 5.41 -0.86 3.18
C PHE A 338 6.68 -1.70 3.29
N GLU A 339 6.56 -2.99 3.62
CA GLU A 339 7.66 -3.93 3.80
C GLU A 339 7.75 -4.91 2.63
N GLY A 340 8.98 -5.30 2.31
CA GLY A 340 9.29 -6.38 1.37
C GLY A 340 9.68 -5.92 -0.03
N ALA A 341 10.56 -6.70 -0.65
CA ALA A 341 11.18 -6.41 -1.95
C ALA A 341 10.21 -6.35 -3.15
N SER A 342 9.01 -6.89 -3.00
CA SER A 342 7.98 -6.91 -4.04
C SER A 342 7.11 -5.68 -4.10
N ARG A 343 7.33 -4.70 -3.22
CA ARG A 343 6.49 -3.50 -3.16
C ARG A 343 6.88 -2.52 -4.24
N SER A 344 5.99 -2.32 -5.21
CA SER A 344 6.08 -1.20 -6.15
C SER A 344 5.56 0.07 -5.47
N LEU A 345 6.38 1.12 -5.42
CA LEU A 345 5.96 2.44 -4.94
C LEU A 345 5.51 3.27 -6.14
N SER A 346 4.20 3.42 -6.30
CA SER A 346 3.61 4.24 -7.37
C SER A 346 3.35 5.66 -6.87
N TYR A 347 4.07 6.62 -7.44
CA TYR A 347 3.92 8.04 -7.13
C TYR A 347 2.98 8.69 -8.11
N THR A 348 2.19 9.62 -7.60
CA THR A 348 1.22 10.29 -8.44
C THR A 348 1.24 11.79 -8.26
N GLN A 349 1.72 12.52 -9.27
CA GLN A 349 1.95 13.97 -9.19
C GLN A 349 1.04 14.77 -10.14
N ASN A 350 0.49 15.87 -9.64
CA ASN A 350 -0.20 16.83 -10.48
C ASN A 350 0.83 17.71 -11.22
N PRO A 351 0.79 17.81 -12.56
CA PRO A 351 1.50 18.88 -13.25
C PRO A 351 0.85 20.21 -12.83
N ASN A 352 1.65 21.08 -12.20
CA ASN A 352 1.24 22.44 -11.83
C ASN A 352 0.97 23.31 -13.06
#